data_AF-A0A535TU00-F1
#
_entry.id   AF-A0A535TU00-F1
#
_cell.length_a   1.000
_cell.length_b   1.000
_cell.length_c   1.000
_cell.angle_alpha   90.00
_cell.angle_beta   90.00
_cell.angle_gamma   90.00
#
_symmetry.space_group_name_H-M   'P 1'
#
loop_
_entity.id
_entity.type
_entity.pdbx_description
1 polymer ?
#
loop_
_entity_poly.entity_id
_entity_poly.type
_entity_poly.pdbx_seq_one_letter_code
_entity_poly.pdbx_strand_id
1 'polypeptide(L)'
;MGAVTLILSACGAQAAPAATASSSQLQAQVVATEIVVGSQQRVPIGITDHNTPVSDATVHVRSFVLNGNTGVFKGESDAPFKGQGLEGGGTYIAHLTFDKAGDWGVEVTASRPNGSHTTVRLPMNVIALPVVPGVGQPAPATHNPTVKDVADVETIDSGRPPDDMHQLSIADAIQQHRPALVVFATPAFCVSRACGPEVKAVQSLEPAYRDRLAFIHVEIYRDFKPDPSKKQIAQAVVDWRLQTEPWIFLIDSKGIIQARFEGPTATDEVKAAIDQLLG
;
A
#
# COMPACT_ATOMS: atom_id res chain seq x y z
N MET A 1 -58.82 -68.13 3.00
CA MET A 1 -57.41 -67.72 3.22
C MET A 1 -57.14 -66.56 2.28
N GLY A 2 -57.05 -65.35 2.81
CA GLY A 2 -56.77 -64.13 2.06
C GLY A 2 -56.33 -63.07 3.06
N ALA A 3 -55.02 -62.97 3.26
CA ALA A 3 -54.43 -62.02 4.19
C ALA A 3 -54.49 -60.61 3.60
N VAL A 4 -55.12 -59.69 4.33
CA VAL A 4 -55.16 -58.26 4.01
C VAL A 4 -53.97 -57.61 4.71
N THR A 5 -52.98 -57.18 3.94
CA THR A 5 -51.79 -56.51 4.43
C THR A 5 -52.06 -55.01 4.55
N LEU A 6 -52.04 -54.47 5.77
CA LEU A 6 -52.02 -53.03 6.02
C LEU A 6 -50.63 -52.47 5.70
N ILE A 7 -50.54 -51.46 4.83
CA ILE A 7 -49.32 -50.70 4.58
C ILE A 7 -49.41 -49.40 5.39
N LEU A 8 -48.52 -49.24 6.37
CA LEU A 8 -48.32 -48.00 7.12
C LEU A 8 -47.50 -47.02 6.30
N SER A 9 -48.09 -45.87 5.96
CA SER A 9 -47.44 -44.74 5.32
C SER A 9 -46.57 -43.99 6.34
N ALA A 10 -45.25 -44.17 6.29
CA ALA A 10 -44.31 -43.33 7.03
C ALA A 10 -44.04 -42.03 6.24
N CYS A 11 -44.42 -40.88 6.80
CA CYS A 11 -43.98 -39.57 6.33
C CYS A 11 -42.48 -39.42 6.59
N GLY A 12 -41.65 -39.69 5.59
CA GLY A 12 -40.25 -39.28 5.58
C GLY A 12 -40.19 -37.76 5.42
N ALA A 13 -39.73 -37.05 6.46
CA ALA A 13 -39.35 -35.65 6.33
C ALA A 13 -38.12 -35.58 5.41
N GLN A 14 -38.32 -35.10 4.19
CA GLN A 14 -37.25 -34.81 3.25
C GLN A 14 -36.37 -33.72 3.89
N ALA A 15 -35.14 -34.06 4.26
CA ALA A 15 -34.16 -33.07 4.67
C ALA A 15 -34.01 -32.04 3.55
N ALA A 16 -34.19 -30.76 3.88
CA ALA A 16 -33.93 -29.67 2.94
C ALA A 16 -32.50 -29.83 2.41
N PRO A 17 -32.26 -29.67 1.10
CA PRO A 17 -30.91 -29.69 0.58
C PRO A 17 -30.12 -28.61 1.31
N ALA A 18 -29.01 -29.01 1.95
CA ALA A 18 -28.08 -28.07 2.54
C ALA A 18 -27.77 -27.01 1.49
N ALA A 19 -27.98 -25.74 1.83
CA ALA A 19 -27.57 -24.63 0.99
C ALA A 19 -26.09 -24.89 0.65
N THR A 20 -25.81 -25.12 -0.63
CA THR A 20 -24.44 -25.15 -1.13
C THR A 20 -23.80 -23.85 -0.70
N ALA A 21 -22.90 -23.93 0.28
CA ALA A 21 -22.06 -22.83 0.68
C ALA A 21 -21.41 -22.31 -0.61
N SER A 22 -21.72 -21.06 -0.97
CA SER A 22 -21.06 -20.40 -2.08
C SER A 22 -19.56 -20.54 -1.81
N SER A 23 -18.83 -21.22 -2.70
CA SER A 23 -17.40 -21.45 -2.53
C SER A 23 -16.71 -20.09 -2.53
N SER A 24 -16.46 -19.54 -1.34
CA SER A 24 -15.81 -18.24 -1.20
C SER A 24 -14.45 -18.30 -1.91
N GLN A 25 -14.25 -17.45 -2.91
CA GLN A 25 -12.96 -17.30 -3.59
C GLN A 25 -12.13 -16.22 -2.91
N LEU A 26 -11.94 -16.34 -1.59
CA LEU A 26 -11.09 -15.42 -0.85
C LEU A 26 -9.64 -15.63 -1.33
N GLN A 27 -9.04 -14.58 -1.88
CA GLN A 27 -7.68 -14.58 -2.41
C GLN A 27 -6.81 -13.62 -1.60
N ALA A 28 -5.51 -13.87 -1.62
CA ALA A 28 -4.51 -13.03 -0.99
C ALA A 28 -3.36 -12.76 -1.96
N GLN A 29 -2.81 -11.56 -1.90
CA GLN A 29 -1.63 -11.15 -2.65
C GLN A 29 -0.76 -10.22 -1.82
N VAL A 30 0.56 -10.35 -1.92
CA VAL A 30 1.49 -9.31 -1.44
C VAL A 30 1.45 -8.17 -2.45
N VAL A 31 1.27 -6.93 -1.99
CA VAL A 31 1.11 -5.75 -2.86
C VAL A 31 2.26 -4.75 -2.80
N ALA A 32 3.44 -5.23 -2.43
CA ALA A 32 4.70 -4.50 -2.53
C ALA A 32 5.49 -4.95 -3.77
N THR A 33 6.23 -4.03 -4.40
CA THR A 33 7.14 -4.39 -5.50
C THR A 33 8.55 -4.69 -5.04
N GLU A 34 8.95 -4.20 -3.87
CA GLU A 34 10.19 -4.61 -3.22
C GLU A 34 10.02 -4.81 -1.72
N ILE A 35 10.66 -5.86 -1.21
CA ILE A 35 10.84 -6.10 0.22
C ILE A 35 12.34 -6.26 0.47
N VAL A 36 12.86 -5.54 1.46
CA VAL A 36 14.30 -5.41 1.70
C VAL A 36 14.64 -6.06 3.03
N VAL A 37 15.89 -6.54 3.18
CA VAL A 37 16.41 -6.99 4.47
C VAL A 37 16.22 -5.89 5.52
N GLY A 38 15.69 -6.26 6.68
CA GLY A 38 15.42 -5.33 7.77
C GLY A 38 14.47 -5.90 8.82
N SER A 39 14.42 -5.23 9.97
CA SER A 39 13.41 -5.48 10.99
C SER A 39 12.11 -4.75 10.66
N GLN A 40 10.99 -5.32 11.12
CA GLN A 40 9.67 -4.68 11.07
C GLN A 40 9.30 -4.12 9.69
N GLN A 41 9.65 -4.84 8.62
CA GLN A 41 9.30 -4.45 7.26
C GLN A 41 7.78 -4.49 7.10
N ARG A 42 7.25 -3.39 6.53
CA ARG A 42 5.85 -3.26 6.15
C ARG A 42 5.55 -4.17 4.97
N VAL A 43 4.76 -5.22 5.18
CA VAL A 43 4.34 -6.16 4.14
C VAL A 43 2.84 -5.97 3.91
N PRO A 44 2.43 -5.21 2.88
CA PRO A 44 1.04 -4.98 2.58
C PRO A 44 0.44 -6.20 1.87
N ILE A 45 -0.71 -6.65 2.35
CA ILE A 45 -1.47 -7.78 1.86
C ILE A 45 -2.82 -7.28 1.35
N GLY A 46 -3.09 -7.54 0.07
CA GLY A 46 -4.41 -7.37 -0.52
C GLY A 46 -5.24 -8.62 -0.32
N ILE A 47 -6.45 -8.49 0.24
CA ILE A 47 -7.44 -9.57 0.31
C ILE A 47 -8.61 -9.21 -0.57
N THR A 48 -9.02 -10.14 -1.43
CA THR A 48 -10.19 -9.98 -2.30
C THR A 48 -11.15 -11.15 -2.13
N ASP A 49 -12.44 -10.87 -2.25
CA ASP A 49 -13.50 -11.85 -2.36
C ASP A 49 -14.23 -11.62 -3.68
N HIS A 50 -14.27 -12.63 -4.55
CA HIS A 50 -14.74 -12.48 -5.94
C HIS A 50 -14.07 -11.29 -6.67
N ASN A 51 -12.73 -11.17 -6.53
CA ASN A 51 -11.91 -10.08 -7.07
C ASN A 51 -12.27 -8.67 -6.57
N THR A 52 -13.10 -8.56 -5.54
CA THR A 52 -13.43 -7.28 -4.90
C THR A 52 -12.61 -7.15 -3.62
N PRO A 53 -11.85 -6.06 -3.40
CA PRO A 53 -11.15 -5.84 -2.14
C PRO A 53 -12.08 -5.87 -0.94
N VAL A 54 -11.63 -6.47 0.17
CA VAL A 54 -12.40 -6.56 1.41
C VAL A 54 -11.61 -6.01 2.59
N SER A 55 -12.27 -5.34 3.53
CA SER A 55 -11.65 -4.69 4.70
C SER A 55 -12.06 -5.29 6.05
N ASP A 56 -12.93 -6.30 6.04
CA ASP A 56 -13.53 -6.94 7.21
C ASP A 56 -12.90 -8.31 7.56
N ALA A 57 -11.78 -8.68 6.93
CA ALA A 57 -11.12 -9.94 7.19
C ALA A 57 -10.22 -9.85 8.45
N THR A 58 -10.11 -10.96 9.16
CA THR A 58 -9.00 -11.19 10.11
C THR A 58 -7.88 -11.88 9.34
N VAL A 59 -6.70 -11.25 9.29
CA VAL A 59 -5.56 -11.71 8.50
C VAL A 59 -4.36 -11.97 9.40
N HIS A 60 -3.75 -13.13 9.22
CA HIS A 60 -2.52 -13.53 9.90
C HIS A 60 -1.50 -14.02 8.86
N VAL A 61 -0.24 -13.61 9.02
CA VAL A 61 0.83 -13.86 8.05
C VAL A 61 2.02 -14.51 8.74
N ARG A 62 2.47 -15.63 8.20
CA ARG A 62 3.69 -16.34 8.64
C ARG A 62 4.74 -16.26 7.54
N SER A 63 6.00 -15.99 7.89
CA SER A 63 7.11 -15.91 6.95
C SER A 63 8.04 -17.12 7.01
N PHE A 64 8.59 -17.48 5.86
CA PHE A 64 9.47 -18.62 5.68
C PHE A 64 10.64 -18.25 4.76
N VAL A 65 11.85 -18.69 5.11
CA VAL A 65 12.97 -18.74 4.16
C VAL A 65 12.79 -20.00 3.31
N LEU A 66 12.84 -19.86 1.99
CA LEU A 66 12.67 -20.98 1.06
C LEU A 66 14.04 -21.57 0.67
N ASN A 67 14.10 -22.91 0.63
CA ASN A 67 15.20 -23.68 0.06
C ASN A 67 14.58 -24.76 -0.85
N GLY A 68 14.48 -24.46 -2.14
CA GLY A 68 13.69 -25.27 -3.07
C GLY A 68 12.23 -25.35 -2.63
N ASN A 69 11.71 -26.56 -2.44
CA ASN A 69 10.31 -26.78 -2.03
C ASN A 69 10.11 -26.82 -0.49
N THR A 70 11.15 -26.52 0.28
CA THR A 70 11.08 -26.51 1.76
C THR A 70 11.11 -25.08 2.29
N GLY A 71 10.26 -24.79 3.28
CA GLY A 71 10.21 -23.49 3.96
C GLY A 71 10.60 -23.63 5.43
N VAL A 72 11.55 -22.82 5.90
CA VAL A 72 11.92 -22.73 7.31
C VAL A 72 11.21 -21.52 7.90
N PHE A 73 10.35 -21.74 8.90
CA PHE A 73 9.61 -20.66 9.57
C PHE A 73 10.57 -19.65 10.22
N LYS A 74 10.23 -18.36 10.12
CA LYS A 74 11.06 -17.26 10.62
C LYS A 74 10.33 -16.26 11.49
N GLY A 75 9.02 -16.10 11.32
CA GLY A 75 8.24 -15.19 12.13
C GLY A 75 6.80 -15.11 11.65
N GLU A 76 5.99 -14.36 12.38
CA GLU A 76 4.59 -14.15 12.05
C GLU A 76 4.12 -12.78 12.54
N SER A 77 3.01 -12.32 11.98
CA SER A 77 2.37 -11.06 12.32
C SER A 77 0.89 -11.16 12.02
N ASP A 78 0.06 -10.69 12.95
CA ASP A 78 -1.29 -10.27 12.57
C ASP A 78 -1.17 -9.08 11.62
N ALA A 79 -2.11 -8.99 10.68
CA ALA A 79 -2.15 -7.93 9.68
C ALA A 79 -3.48 -7.19 9.79
N PRO A 80 -3.59 -6.14 10.62
CA PRO A 80 -4.80 -5.33 10.69
C PRO A 80 -5.01 -4.56 9.38
N PHE A 81 -6.27 -4.31 9.02
CA PHE A 81 -6.61 -3.46 7.90
C PHE A 81 -6.21 -2.00 8.18
N LYS A 82 -5.48 -1.40 7.24
CA LYS A 82 -5.06 0.00 7.25
C LYS A 82 -5.70 0.73 6.08
N GLY A 83 -6.71 1.54 6.38
CA GLY A 83 -7.49 2.29 5.38
C GLY A 83 -7.97 3.67 5.84
N GLN A 84 -7.54 4.14 7.02
CA GLN A 84 -7.95 5.45 7.52
C GLN A 84 -7.51 6.54 6.55
N GLY A 85 -8.45 7.41 6.15
CA GLY A 85 -8.20 8.50 5.20
C GLY A 85 -8.14 8.09 3.72
N LEU A 86 -8.30 6.80 3.40
CA LEU A 86 -8.13 6.27 2.04
C LEU A 86 -9.45 6.03 1.29
N GLU A 87 -10.54 6.70 1.70
CA GLU A 87 -11.85 6.67 1.00
C GLU A 87 -12.40 5.25 0.75
N GLY A 88 -12.20 4.32 1.68
CA GLY A 88 -12.61 2.91 1.57
C GLY A 88 -11.57 1.99 0.92
N GLY A 89 -10.46 2.54 0.44
CA GLY A 89 -9.25 1.80 0.09
C GLY A 89 -8.44 1.40 1.32
N GLY A 90 -7.29 0.75 1.09
CA GLY A 90 -6.39 0.28 2.13
C GLY A 90 -5.88 -1.14 1.89
N THR A 91 -5.01 -1.60 2.78
CA THR A 91 -4.42 -2.95 2.73
C THR A 91 -4.25 -3.51 4.14
N TYR A 92 -4.08 -4.82 4.29
CA TYR A 92 -3.74 -5.43 5.58
C TYR A 92 -2.23 -5.41 5.76
N ILE A 93 -1.74 -4.90 6.88
CA ILE A 93 -0.30 -4.65 7.06
C ILE A 93 0.30 -5.62 8.06
N ALA A 94 1.12 -6.56 7.58
CA ALA A 94 1.99 -7.37 8.43
C ALA A 94 3.34 -6.66 8.65
N HIS A 95 3.89 -6.74 9.86
CA HIS A 95 5.23 -6.27 10.16
C HIS A 95 6.15 -7.46 10.42
N LEU A 96 7.01 -7.76 9.45
CA LEU A 96 7.85 -8.97 9.46
C LEU A 96 9.34 -8.60 9.45
N THR A 97 10.17 -9.43 10.05
CA THR A 97 11.63 -9.26 10.01
C THR A 97 12.22 -10.20 8.98
N PHE A 98 13.06 -9.65 8.10
CA PHE A 98 13.81 -10.40 7.10
C PHE A 98 15.31 -10.22 7.36
N ASP A 99 15.97 -11.27 7.82
CA ASP A 99 17.35 -11.25 8.28
C ASP A 99 18.38 -11.48 7.16
N LYS A 100 17.93 -11.87 5.97
CA LYS A 100 18.76 -12.09 4.79
C LYS A 100 17.98 -11.93 3.49
N ALA A 101 18.72 -11.58 2.44
CA ALA A 101 18.20 -11.58 1.08
C ALA A 101 18.02 -13.01 0.55
N GLY A 102 17.16 -13.16 -0.45
CA GLY A 102 16.92 -14.43 -1.16
C GLY A 102 15.44 -14.75 -1.29
N ASP A 103 15.15 -16.02 -1.53
CA ASP A 103 13.80 -16.51 -1.72
C ASP A 103 13.10 -16.72 -0.37
N TRP A 104 11.97 -16.05 -0.23
CA TRP A 104 11.08 -16.13 0.91
C TRP A 104 9.68 -16.55 0.47
N GLY A 105 8.89 -16.98 1.43
CA GLY A 105 7.47 -17.24 1.23
C GLY A 105 6.68 -16.69 2.40
N VAL A 106 5.44 -16.31 2.15
CA VAL A 106 4.47 -16.01 3.19
C VAL A 106 3.29 -16.97 3.10
N GLU A 107 2.83 -17.46 4.23
CA GLU A 107 1.55 -18.14 4.39
C GLU A 107 0.56 -17.13 4.97
N VAL A 108 -0.42 -16.74 4.17
CA VAL A 108 -1.48 -15.80 4.55
C VAL A 108 -2.72 -16.61 4.87
N THR A 109 -3.22 -16.49 6.10
CA THR A 109 -4.54 -16.99 6.48
C THR A 109 -5.48 -15.80 6.62
N ALA A 110 -6.61 -15.84 5.93
CA ALA A 110 -7.63 -14.81 6.03
C ALA A 110 -8.99 -15.45 6.28
N SER A 111 -9.79 -14.84 7.16
CA SER A 111 -11.15 -15.28 7.47
C SER A 111 -12.07 -14.07 7.62
N ARG A 112 -13.34 -14.21 7.22
CA ARG A 112 -14.35 -13.15 7.25
C ARG A 112 -15.54 -13.55 8.14
N PRO A 113 -16.29 -12.59 8.72
CA PRO A 113 -17.47 -12.86 9.52
C PRO A 113 -18.58 -13.66 8.81
N ASN A 114 -18.60 -13.63 7.47
CA ASN A 114 -19.54 -14.40 6.66
C ASN A 114 -19.18 -15.90 6.54
N GLY A 115 -18.13 -16.36 7.20
CA GLY A 115 -17.65 -17.76 7.17
C GLY A 115 -16.62 -18.08 6.08
N SER A 116 -16.36 -17.14 5.16
CA SER A 116 -15.35 -17.30 4.11
C SER A 116 -13.96 -17.36 4.73
N HIS A 117 -13.12 -18.28 4.26
CA HIS A 117 -11.74 -18.44 4.73
C HIS A 117 -10.82 -18.93 3.62
N THR A 118 -9.54 -18.61 3.73
CA THR A 118 -8.49 -19.08 2.81
C THR A 118 -7.15 -19.18 3.54
N THR A 119 -6.30 -20.08 3.07
CA THR A 119 -4.88 -20.12 3.40
C THR A 119 -4.12 -20.21 2.09
N VAL A 120 -3.30 -19.19 1.80
CA VAL A 120 -2.54 -19.09 0.55
C VAL A 120 -1.07 -18.98 0.87
N ARG A 121 -0.23 -19.69 0.12
CA ARG A 121 1.23 -19.58 0.18
C ARG A 121 1.72 -18.80 -1.03
N LEU A 122 2.38 -17.69 -0.79
CA LEU A 122 2.85 -16.77 -1.81
C LEU A 122 4.39 -16.72 -1.78
N PRO A 123 5.07 -16.97 -2.91
CA PRO A 123 6.50 -16.71 -3.00
C PRO A 123 6.76 -15.20 -2.97
N MET A 124 7.92 -14.83 -2.45
CA MET A 124 8.39 -13.46 -2.33
C MET A 124 9.91 -13.46 -2.49
N ASN A 125 10.47 -12.40 -3.04
CA ASN A 125 11.91 -12.19 -3.01
C ASN A 125 12.23 -11.05 -2.04
N VAL A 126 13.23 -11.27 -1.18
CA VAL A 126 13.77 -10.22 -0.32
C VAL A 126 15.13 -9.80 -0.88
N ILE A 127 15.29 -8.52 -1.17
CA ILE A 127 16.53 -7.97 -1.72
C ILE A 127 17.43 -7.41 -0.62
N ALA A 128 18.75 -7.45 -0.85
CA ALA A 128 19.73 -6.98 0.13
C ALA A 128 19.78 -5.45 0.23
N LEU A 129 19.61 -4.77 -0.90
CA LEU A 129 19.66 -3.32 -1.02
C LEU A 129 18.42 -2.85 -1.79
N PRO A 130 17.82 -1.71 -1.39
CA PRO A 130 16.62 -1.20 -2.03
C PRO A 130 16.95 -0.62 -3.42
N VAL A 131 16.01 -0.74 -4.36
CA VAL A 131 16.09 -0.09 -5.68
C VAL A 131 15.64 1.36 -5.59
N VAL A 132 14.52 1.59 -4.91
CA VAL A 132 13.99 2.91 -4.56
C VAL A 132 14.75 3.44 -3.34
N PRO A 133 15.12 4.73 -3.24
CA PRO A 133 15.84 5.28 -2.10
C PRO A 133 15.28 4.80 -0.75
N GLY A 134 16.15 4.16 0.04
CA GLY A 134 15.78 3.48 1.27
C GLY A 134 15.96 4.32 2.53
N VAL A 135 15.43 3.83 3.64
CA VAL A 135 15.70 4.41 4.97
C VAL A 135 17.21 4.41 5.26
N GLY A 136 17.72 5.53 5.79
CA GLY A 136 19.13 5.77 6.06
C GLY A 136 19.95 6.26 4.86
N GLN A 137 19.39 6.27 3.65
CA GLN A 137 20.04 6.82 2.46
C GLN A 137 19.72 8.31 2.30
N PRO A 138 20.61 9.10 1.66
CA PRO A 138 20.28 10.46 1.26
C PRO A 138 19.14 10.45 0.23
N ALA A 139 18.18 11.35 0.40
CA ALA A 139 17.15 11.59 -0.60
C ALA A 139 17.76 12.23 -1.86
N PRO A 140 17.35 11.82 -3.08
CA PRO A 140 17.73 12.54 -4.29
C PRO A 140 17.29 14.01 -4.20
N ALA A 141 18.24 14.94 -4.38
CA ALA A 141 18.00 16.38 -4.37
C ALA A 141 17.37 16.83 -5.69
N THR A 142 16.14 16.39 -5.94
CA THR A 142 15.40 16.64 -7.18
C THR A 142 14.79 18.05 -7.19
N HIS A 143 14.99 18.77 -8.29
CA HIS A 143 14.33 20.05 -8.57
C HIS A 143 12.99 19.80 -9.28
N ASN A 144 12.00 19.28 -8.55
CA ASN A 144 10.64 19.17 -9.10
C ASN A 144 10.04 20.57 -9.34
N PRO A 145 9.17 20.74 -10.36
CA PRO A 145 8.49 22.01 -10.60
C PRO A 145 7.71 22.48 -9.37
N THR A 146 7.69 23.80 -9.19
CA THR A 146 6.89 24.48 -8.16
C THR A 146 5.94 25.47 -8.83
N VAL A 147 5.01 26.04 -8.05
CA VAL A 147 4.12 27.12 -8.51
C VAL A 147 4.85 28.37 -9.02
N LYS A 148 6.15 28.53 -8.73
CA LYS A 148 6.96 29.63 -9.24
C LYS A 148 7.48 29.39 -10.66
N ASP A 149 7.52 28.13 -11.07
CA ASP A 149 8.11 27.70 -12.35
C ASP A 149 7.07 27.62 -13.47
N VAL A 150 5.79 27.64 -13.13
CA VAL A 150 4.68 27.46 -14.07
C VAL A 150 3.64 28.57 -13.96
N ALA A 151 3.04 28.93 -15.09
CA ALA A 151 1.93 29.89 -15.12
C ALA A 151 0.59 29.28 -14.65
N ASP A 152 0.50 27.95 -14.62
CA ASP A 152 -0.72 27.20 -14.34
C ASP A 152 -0.37 25.94 -13.55
N VAL A 153 -0.80 25.89 -12.28
CA VAL A 153 -0.53 24.77 -11.37
C VAL A 153 -1.09 23.44 -11.89
N GLU A 154 -2.14 23.48 -12.71
CA GLU A 154 -2.72 22.27 -13.31
C GLU A 154 -1.81 21.60 -14.36
N THR A 155 -0.64 22.19 -14.64
CA THR A 155 0.41 21.56 -15.45
C THR A 155 1.35 20.67 -14.65
N ILE A 156 1.35 20.83 -13.31
CA ILE A 156 2.20 20.11 -12.36
C ILE A 156 1.38 19.38 -11.27
N ASP A 157 0.06 19.52 -11.30
CA ASP A 157 -0.90 18.81 -10.45
C ASP A 157 -2.11 18.40 -11.29
N SER A 158 -2.34 17.09 -11.37
CA SER A 158 -3.47 16.49 -12.08
C SER A 158 -4.73 16.38 -11.21
N GLY A 159 -4.61 16.61 -9.90
CA GLY A 159 -5.67 16.69 -8.91
C GLY A 159 -6.71 17.76 -9.22
N ARG A 160 -7.94 17.52 -8.75
CA ARG A 160 -9.09 18.41 -8.95
C ARG A 160 -9.87 18.59 -7.65
N PRO A 161 -9.78 19.77 -7.00
CA PRO A 161 -8.85 20.88 -7.30
C PRO A 161 -7.38 20.49 -7.08
N PRO A 162 -6.41 21.21 -7.70
CA PRO A 162 -5.00 21.13 -7.33
C PRO A 162 -4.78 21.44 -5.84
N ASP A 163 -3.72 20.89 -5.28
CA ASP A 163 -3.34 21.11 -3.89
C ASP A 163 -2.27 22.19 -3.71
N ASP A 164 -1.97 22.51 -2.45
CA ASP A 164 -1.00 23.54 -2.08
C ASP A 164 0.40 23.00 -1.76
N MET A 165 0.68 21.71 -1.99
CA MET A 165 1.97 21.06 -1.72
C MET A 165 3.01 21.26 -2.83
N HIS A 166 2.87 22.32 -3.64
CA HIS A 166 3.74 22.65 -4.79
C HIS A 166 4.60 23.91 -4.55
N GLN A 167 4.84 24.28 -3.29
CA GLN A 167 5.57 25.51 -2.93
C GLN A 167 7.09 25.36 -2.91
N LEU A 168 7.60 24.14 -2.71
CA LEU A 168 9.02 23.82 -2.56
C LEU A 168 9.39 22.61 -3.40
N SER A 169 10.59 22.65 -3.96
CA SER A 169 11.21 21.44 -4.50
C SER A 169 11.85 20.60 -3.38
N ILE A 170 12.06 19.32 -3.63
CA ILE A 170 12.79 18.41 -2.72
C ILE A 170 14.19 18.96 -2.47
N ALA A 171 14.88 19.40 -3.53
CA ALA A 171 16.21 20.01 -3.44
C ALA A 171 16.22 21.25 -2.52
N ASP A 172 15.23 22.14 -2.66
CA ASP A 172 15.13 23.34 -1.84
C ASP A 172 14.85 23.01 -0.37
N ALA A 173 13.99 22.03 -0.08
CA ALA A 173 13.73 21.61 1.29
C ALA A 173 14.99 21.06 1.97
N ILE A 174 15.76 20.22 1.26
CA ILE A 174 17.05 19.70 1.73
C ILE A 174 18.04 20.85 1.97
N GLN A 175 18.17 21.78 1.02
CA GLN A 175 19.08 22.93 1.12
C GLN A 175 18.71 23.85 2.30
N GLN A 176 17.41 24.00 2.58
CA GLN A 176 16.91 24.81 3.69
C GLN A 176 16.97 24.07 5.04
N HIS A 177 17.47 22.84 5.08
CA HIS A 177 17.44 21.97 6.27
C HIS A 177 16.03 21.80 6.86
N ARG A 178 15.01 21.88 6.00
CA ARG A 178 13.61 21.73 6.41
C ARG A 178 13.22 20.26 6.22
N PRO A 179 12.82 19.55 7.30
CA PRO A 179 12.25 18.21 7.17
C PRO A 179 11.10 18.22 6.16
N ALA A 180 10.94 17.15 5.40
CA ALA A 180 9.94 17.09 4.34
C ALA A 180 9.19 15.74 4.33
N LEU A 181 7.90 15.80 4.09
CA LEU A 181 7.10 14.69 3.57
C LEU A 181 6.95 14.90 2.06
N VAL A 182 7.36 13.90 1.29
CA VAL A 182 7.24 13.88 -0.16
C VAL A 182 6.26 12.79 -0.56
N VAL A 183 5.20 13.13 -1.28
CA VAL A 183 4.25 12.18 -1.87
C VAL A 183 4.42 12.16 -3.38
N PHE A 184 4.70 10.99 -3.93
CA PHE A 184 4.72 10.72 -5.36
C PHE A 184 3.42 10.03 -5.76
N ALA A 185 2.57 10.73 -6.49
CA ALA A 185 1.24 10.25 -6.85
C ALA A 185 0.71 11.03 -8.06
N THR A 186 -0.09 10.39 -8.91
CA THR A 186 -0.81 11.08 -10.00
C THR A 186 -2.32 10.89 -9.87
N PRO A 187 -3.04 11.79 -9.18
CA PRO A 187 -4.47 11.62 -8.92
C PRO A 187 -5.33 11.32 -10.15
N ALA A 188 -5.03 11.91 -11.32
CA ALA A 188 -5.86 11.73 -12.52
C ALA A 188 -5.45 10.55 -13.42
N PHE A 189 -4.20 10.06 -13.35
CA PHE A 189 -3.70 9.04 -14.29
C PHE A 189 -3.36 7.70 -13.64
N CYS A 190 -3.46 7.61 -12.32
CA CYS A 190 -3.11 6.44 -11.53
C CYS A 190 -4.09 5.27 -11.77
N VAL A 191 -3.55 4.14 -12.25
CA VAL A 191 -4.35 2.95 -12.58
C VAL A 191 -4.98 2.31 -11.34
N SER A 192 -4.27 2.30 -10.22
CA SER A 192 -4.72 1.66 -8.97
C SER A 192 -5.85 2.42 -8.27
N ARG A 193 -6.09 3.70 -8.66
CA ARG A 193 -6.99 4.65 -7.99
C ARG A 193 -6.61 4.97 -6.53
N ALA A 194 -5.47 4.51 -6.05
CA ALA A 194 -4.98 4.81 -4.70
C ALA A 194 -4.41 6.22 -4.57
N CYS A 195 -3.91 6.79 -5.67
CA CYS A 195 -3.14 8.02 -5.66
C CYS A 195 -3.94 9.26 -5.19
N GLY A 196 -5.17 9.42 -5.66
CA GLY A 196 -6.04 10.53 -5.22
C GLY A 196 -6.34 10.48 -3.71
N PRO A 197 -6.83 9.35 -3.16
CA PRO A 197 -7.01 9.17 -1.72
C PRO A 197 -5.72 9.35 -0.91
N GLU A 198 -4.57 8.87 -1.41
CA GLU A 198 -3.28 9.02 -0.72
C GLU A 198 -2.88 10.50 -0.57
N VAL A 199 -2.99 11.28 -1.66
CA VAL A 199 -2.72 12.72 -1.65
C VAL A 199 -3.63 13.45 -0.67
N LYS A 200 -4.93 13.11 -0.64
CA LYS A 200 -5.87 13.68 0.35
C LYS A 200 -5.55 13.27 1.79
N ALA A 201 -5.11 12.03 2.01
CA ALA A 201 -4.70 11.56 3.34
C ALA A 201 -3.50 12.38 3.84
N VAL A 202 -2.51 12.64 2.98
CA VAL A 202 -1.37 13.51 3.28
C VAL A 202 -1.82 14.96 3.55
N GLN A 203 -2.64 15.55 2.68
CA GLN A 203 -3.19 16.91 2.87
C GLN A 203 -3.95 17.05 4.20
N SER A 204 -4.67 16.01 4.62
CA SER A 204 -5.43 16.05 5.87
C SER A 204 -4.54 16.20 7.11
N LEU A 205 -3.26 15.79 7.01
CA LEU A 205 -2.28 15.93 8.08
C LEU A 205 -1.56 17.28 8.06
N GLU A 206 -1.43 17.90 6.88
CA GLU A 206 -0.65 19.12 6.69
C GLU A 206 -0.93 20.24 7.69
N PRO A 207 -2.20 20.61 8.00
CA PRO A 207 -2.47 21.72 8.92
C PRO A 207 -1.82 21.58 10.29
N ALA A 208 -1.62 20.35 10.77
CA ALA A 208 -1.01 20.08 12.08
C ALA A 208 0.52 20.14 12.08
N TYR A 209 1.17 20.08 10.91
CA TYR A 209 2.62 19.91 10.81
C TYR A 209 3.34 20.94 9.92
N ARG A 210 2.62 21.71 9.10
CA ARG A 210 3.22 22.62 8.09
C ARG A 210 4.25 23.62 8.61
N ASP A 211 4.17 24.01 9.89
CA ASP A 211 5.14 24.92 10.51
C ASP A 211 6.51 24.27 10.77
N ARG A 212 6.58 22.93 10.80
CA ARG A 212 7.78 22.13 11.14
C ARG A 212 8.20 21.16 10.04
N LEU A 213 7.30 20.86 9.11
CA LEU A 213 7.47 19.88 8.05
C LEU A 213 7.00 20.49 6.72
N ALA A 214 7.83 20.42 5.69
CA ALA A 214 7.40 20.74 4.33
C ALA A 214 6.56 19.58 3.76
N PHE A 215 5.48 19.90 3.06
CA PHE A 215 4.69 18.94 2.31
C PHE A 215 4.95 19.19 0.82
N ILE A 216 5.36 18.14 0.10
CA ILE A 216 5.76 18.22 -1.31
C ILE A 216 5.03 17.12 -2.08
N HIS A 217 4.22 17.52 -3.05
CA HIS A 217 3.58 16.59 -3.98
C HIS A 217 4.33 16.60 -5.31
N VAL A 218 4.66 15.40 -5.80
CA VAL A 218 5.34 15.20 -7.07
C VAL A 218 4.52 14.28 -7.97
N GLU A 219 4.07 14.82 -9.09
CA GLU A 219 3.41 14.05 -10.15
C GLU A 219 4.36 13.03 -10.80
N ILE A 220 3.84 11.85 -11.10
CA ILE A 220 4.58 10.82 -11.85
C ILE A 220 4.78 11.25 -13.32
N TYR A 221 3.86 12.05 -13.83
CA TYR A 221 3.85 12.49 -15.22
C TYR A 221 4.03 14.00 -15.35
N ARG A 222 4.66 14.42 -16.44
CA ARG A 222 4.71 15.79 -16.94
C ARG A 222 4.10 15.87 -18.33
N ASP A 223 3.94 17.08 -18.85
CA ASP A 223 3.45 17.34 -20.22
C ASP A 223 2.07 16.73 -20.51
N PHE A 224 1.25 16.52 -19.48
CA PHE A 224 -0.11 15.97 -19.59
C PHE A 224 -1.17 17.04 -19.91
N LYS A 225 -0.81 18.33 -19.86
CA LYS A 225 -1.67 19.46 -20.26
C LYS A 225 -0.99 20.21 -21.42
N PRO A 226 -1.73 20.61 -22.47
CA PRO A 226 -3.18 20.47 -22.68
C PRO A 226 -3.63 19.07 -23.16
N ASP A 227 -2.71 18.17 -23.47
CA ASP A 227 -3.01 16.87 -24.09
C ASP A 227 -2.44 15.70 -23.27
N PRO A 228 -3.27 14.98 -22.49
CA PRO A 228 -2.84 13.86 -21.65
C PRO A 228 -2.24 12.67 -22.41
N SER A 229 -2.42 12.61 -23.73
CA SER A 229 -1.79 11.57 -24.56
C SER A 229 -0.28 11.79 -24.74
N LYS A 230 0.21 13.01 -24.51
CA LYS A 230 1.63 13.40 -24.65
C LYS A 230 2.43 13.27 -23.36
N LYS A 231 1.78 12.86 -22.26
CA LYS A 231 2.41 12.78 -20.95
C LYS A 231 3.70 11.96 -20.99
N GLN A 232 4.71 12.43 -20.28
CA GLN A 232 6.00 11.76 -20.14
C GLN A 232 6.28 11.51 -18.66
N ILE A 233 7.13 10.53 -18.36
CA ILE A 233 7.62 10.31 -17.00
C ILE A 233 8.39 11.56 -16.55
N ALA A 234 8.08 12.05 -15.35
CA ALA A 234 8.79 13.17 -14.75
C ALA A 234 10.21 12.76 -14.35
N GLN A 235 11.17 13.69 -14.43
CA GLN A 235 12.57 13.41 -14.06
C GLN A 235 12.69 12.93 -12.61
N ALA A 236 11.83 13.41 -11.71
CA ALA A 236 11.77 12.97 -10.33
C ALA A 236 11.55 11.46 -10.18
N VAL A 237 10.71 10.85 -11.01
CA VAL A 237 10.47 9.39 -11.01
C VAL A 237 11.76 8.63 -11.38
N VAL A 238 12.54 9.19 -12.30
CA VAL A 238 13.84 8.61 -12.72
C VAL A 238 14.89 8.77 -11.62
N ASP A 239 14.99 9.97 -11.03
CA ASP A 239 15.93 10.28 -9.95
C ASP A 239 15.72 9.34 -8.74
N TRP A 240 14.45 9.05 -8.45
CA TRP A 240 14.01 8.19 -7.35
C TRP A 240 13.84 6.72 -7.74
N ARG A 241 14.07 6.36 -9.01
CA ARG A 241 13.95 5.00 -9.55
C ARG A 241 12.59 4.34 -9.25
N LEU A 242 11.53 5.13 -9.22
CA LEU A 242 10.19 4.64 -8.92
C LEU A 242 9.64 3.84 -10.09
N GLN A 243 9.03 2.70 -9.78
CA GLN A 243 8.35 1.83 -10.75
C GLN A 243 6.84 1.77 -10.54
N THR A 244 6.37 2.30 -9.41
CA THR A 244 4.99 2.25 -8.95
C THR A 244 4.60 3.57 -8.28
N GLU A 245 3.31 3.68 -7.99
CA GLU A 245 2.71 4.78 -7.23
C GLU A 245 1.45 4.29 -6.47
N PRO A 246 1.08 4.94 -5.36
CA PRO A 246 1.78 6.08 -4.75
C PRO A 246 2.99 5.66 -3.90
N TRP A 247 3.88 6.62 -3.63
CA TRP A 247 4.93 6.50 -2.62
C TRP A 247 4.92 7.71 -1.68
N ILE A 248 5.23 7.48 -0.40
CA ILE A 248 5.48 8.54 0.59
C ILE A 248 6.90 8.39 1.13
N PHE A 249 7.61 9.49 1.27
CA PHE A 249 8.92 9.56 1.93
C PHE A 249 8.93 10.62 3.02
N LEU A 250 9.59 10.32 4.13
CA LEU A 250 9.86 11.24 5.22
C LEU A 250 11.36 11.49 5.28
N ILE A 251 11.76 12.74 5.13
CA ILE A 251 13.14 13.19 4.99
C ILE A 251 13.47 14.13 6.16
N ASP A 252 14.57 13.88 6.85
CA ASP A 252 15.02 14.74 7.96
C ASP A 252 15.73 16.02 7.49
N SER A 253 16.09 16.89 8.43
CA SER A 253 16.79 18.17 8.15
C SER A 253 18.21 18.01 7.58
N LYS A 254 18.75 16.79 7.55
CA LYS A 254 20.04 16.46 6.91
C LYS A 254 19.84 15.90 5.50
N GLY A 255 18.61 15.78 5.02
CA GLY A 255 18.28 15.19 3.74
C GLY A 255 18.34 13.66 3.74
N ILE A 256 18.24 13.01 4.90
CA ILE A 256 18.25 11.54 5.01
C ILE A 256 16.82 11.02 5.13
N ILE A 257 16.51 9.95 4.38
CA ILE A 257 15.21 9.28 4.42
C ILE A 257 15.09 8.52 5.75
N GLN A 258 14.05 8.83 6.52
CA GLN A 258 13.77 8.19 7.81
C GLN A 258 12.61 7.20 7.72
N ALA A 259 11.65 7.43 6.82
CA ALA A 259 10.59 6.47 6.51
C ALA A 259 10.22 6.53 5.03
N ARG A 260 9.69 5.42 4.52
CA ARG A 260 9.15 5.31 3.17
C ARG A 260 7.99 4.33 3.14
N PHE A 261 7.02 4.59 2.29
CA PHE A 261 5.85 3.75 2.11
C PHE A 261 5.56 3.56 0.62
N GLU A 262 5.30 2.32 0.22
CA GLU A 262 4.78 1.98 -1.09
C GLU A 262 3.29 1.66 -0.98
N GLY A 263 2.52 2.19 -1.94
CA GLY A 263 1.10 1.93 -2.06
C GLY A 263 0.26 2.69 -1.04
N PRO A 264 -1.03 2.31 -0.89
CA PRO A 264 -1.94 2.99 0.00
C PRO A 264 -1.44 2.94 1.45
N THR A 265 -1.32 4.10 2.11
CA THR A 265 -0.81 4.24 3.48
C THR A 265 -1.79 5.04 4.31
N ALA A 266 -2.30 4.41 5.37
CA ALA A 266 -3.36 5.03 6.16
C ALA A 266 -2.84 6.25 6.93
N THR A 267 -3.72 7.23 7.17
CA THR A 267 -3.37 8.49 7.85
C THR A 267 -2.74 8.26 9.23
N ASP A 268 -3.13 7.22 9.96
CA ASP A 268 -2.51 6.86 11.25
C ASP A 268 -1.08 6.35 11.10
N GLU A 269 -0.78 5.59 10.04
CA GLU A 269 0.58 5.15 9.71
C GLU A 269 1.48 6.35 9.36
N VAL A 270 1.01 7.23 8.47
CA VAL A 270 1.75 8.43 8.05
C VAL A 270 1.97 9.36 9.24
N LYS A 271 0.94 9.59 10.06
CA LYS A 271 1.04 10.42 11.26
C LYS A 271 2.08 9.88 12.24
N ALA A 272 2.08 8.57 12.50
CA ALA A 272 3.05 7.96 13.40
C ALA A 272 4.49 8.16 12.91
N ALA A 273 4.72 8.04 11.60
CA ALA A 273 6.03 8.30 11.01
C ALA A 273 6.45 9.78 11.08
N ILE A 274 5.52 10.72 10.89
CA ILE A 274 5.77 12.16 11.08
C ILE A 274 6.14 12.45 12.53
N ASP A 275 5.38 11.91 13.49
CA ASP A 275 5.63 12.13 14.92
C ASP A 275 7.00 11.58 15.33
N GLN A 276 7.40 10.42 14.79
CA GLN A 276 8.73 9.86 15.00
C GLN A 276 9.85 10.71 14.38
N LEU A 277 9.62 11.30 13.20
CA LEU A 277 10.60 12.17 12.53
C LEU A 277 10.85 13.47 13.30
N LEU A 278 9.80 14.03 13.91
CA LEU A 278 9.82 15.34 14.54
C LEU A 278 10.06 15.30 16.07
N GLY A 279 10.05 14.11 16.66
CA GLY A 279 10.34 13.87 18.08
C GLY A 279 11.83 13.77 18.37
#